data_AF-A0A835QCE8-F1
#
_entry.id   AF-A0A835QCE8-F1
#
_cell.length_a   1.000
_cell.length_b   1.000
_cell.length_c   1.000
_cell.angle_alpha   90.00
_cell.angle_beta   90.00
_cell.angle_gamma   90.00
#
_symmetry.space_group_name_H-M   'P 1'
#
loop_
_entity.id
_entity.type
_entity.pdbx_description
1 polymer ?
#
loop_
_entity_poly.entity_id
_entity_poly.type
_entity_poly.pdbx_seq_one_letter_code
_entity_poly.pdbx_strand_id
1 'polypeptide(L)'
;LDRKWDGVSARAVGEVAQTSVLEEQRRSVLGEPLTEEEVNELVERYRHSDCSRQINLGRSGVTHNMIDDIHNHWKRTEAVRIKCLGVPTLDMNNVCFHLEDKTGGSIIYRNINILLIYRGRNYDPENRPIIPLMLWKPLVPIYPRLVKNIAEGLTFEETKAIRNKGINSPPLMKLSRNGVYINVVHRVREAFKSVEVVRLDCAHVGSSDCKKIGVKLRDLVPCVPVLFKDEQIILWRGQSPQEQNV
;
A
#
# COMPACT_ATOMS: atom_id res chain seq x y z
N LEU A 1 -1.26 -22.00 21.23
CA LEU A 1 -1.39 -21.44 19.87
C LEU A 1 -0.18 -21.88 19.06
N ASP A 2 -0.06 -23.19 18.78
CA ASP A 2 1.01 -23.71 17.92
C ASP A 2 0.57 -23.55 16.46
N ARG A 3 0.94 -22.42 15.85
CA ARG A 3 0.78 -22.23 14.42
C ARG A 3 1.91 -22.97 13.72
N LYS A 4 1.59 -23.93 12.85
CA LYS A 4 2.60 -24.56 11.97
C LYS A 4 3.17 -23.50 11.04
N TRP A 5 4.43 -23.13 11.27
CA TRP A 5 5.23 -22.26 10.41
C TRP A 5 5.81 -23.09 9.27
N ASP A 6 5.49 -22.74 8.02
CA ASP A 6 5.98 -23.46 6.82
C ASP A 6 7.32 -22.90 6.29
N GLY A 7 7.93 -21.94 6.98
CA GLY A 7 9.16 -21.26 6.54
C GLY A 7 8.91 -19.97 5.74
N VAL A 8 7.70 -19.75 5.23
CA VAL A 8 7.33 -18.61 4.37
C VAL A 8 6.10 -17.86 4.88
N SER A 9 5.20 -18.56 5.57
CA SER A 9 3.95 -18.05 6.10
C SER A 9 3.53 -18.80 7.38
N ALA A 10 2.88 -18.07 8.30
CA ALA A 10 2.07 -18.68 9.36
C ALA A 10 0.63 -18.69 8.86
N ARG A 11 0.24 -19.69 8.06
CA ARG A 11 -1.18 -19.81 7.65
C ARG A 11 -2.05 -19.92 8.91
N ALA A 12 -3.08 -19.10 8.98
CA ALA A 12 -4.08 -19.26 10.03
C ALA A 12 -4.76 -20.62 9.81
N VAL A 13 -4.68 -21.51 10.80
CA VAL A 13 -5.38 -22.79 10.76
C VAL A 13 -6.76 -22.56 11.38
N GLY A 14 -7.78 -22.56 10.53
CA GLY A 14 -9.18 -22.36 10.89
C GLY A 14 -10.00 -22.03 9.64
N GLU A 15 -11.22 -22.55 9.53
CA GLU A 15 -12.12 -22.21 8.43
C GLU A 15 -12.39 -20.71 8.40
N VAL A 16 -12.48 -20.14 7.19
CA VAL A 16 -12.82 -18.74 6.88
C VAL A 16 -14.31 -18.46 7.17
N ALA A 17 -14.83 -18.98 8.28
CA ALA A 17 -16.23 -18.90 8.69
C ALA A 17 -16.56 -17.62 9.50
N GLN A 18 -15.56 -16.77 9.81
CA GLN A 18 -15.74 -15.59 10.65
C GLN A 18 -16.04 -14.29 9.89
N THR A 19 -15.94 -14.27 8.57
CA THR A 19 -16.06 -13.02 7.79
C THR A 19 -17.47 -12.41 7.89
N SER A 20 -18.52 -13.23 7.79
CA SER A 20 -19.92 -12.76 7.85
C SER A 20 -20.28 -12.17 9.22
N VAL A 21 -19.88 -12.83 10.31
CA VAL A 21 -20.14 -12.36 11.68
C VAL A 21 -19.41 -11.03 11.95
N LEU A 22 -18.17 -10.90 11.49
CA LEU A 22 -17.39 -9.66 11.62
C LEU A 22 -17.99 -8.52 10.76
N GLU A 23 -18.50 -8.84 9.57
CA GLU A 23 -19.20 -7.88 8.71
C GLU A 23 -20.51 -7.39 9.34
N GLU A 24 -21.29 -8.29 9.98
CA GLU A 24 -22.51 -7.94 10.70
C GLU A 24 -22.22 -7.04 11.92
N GLN A 25 -21.20 -7.40 12.71
CA GLN A 25 -20.74 -6.55 13.82
C GLN A 25 -20.30 -5.17 13.33
N ARG A 26 -19.56 -5.12 12.21
CA ARG A 26 -19.14 -3.86 11.59
C ARG A 26 -20.33 -3.02 11.14
N ARG A 27 -21.34 -3.62 10.49
CA ARG A 27 -22.58 -2.92 10.11
C ARG A 27 -23.32 -2.37 11.32
N SER A 28 -23.37 -3.13 12.41
CA SER A 28 -23.98 -2.69 13.66
C SER A 28 -23.27 -1.46 14.26
N VAL A 29 -21.93 -1.43 14.21
CA VAL A 29 -21.12 -0.30 14.73
C VAL A 29 -21.24 0.94 13.83
N LEU A 30 -21.20 0.76 12.51
CA LEU A 30 -21.37 1.86 11.56
C LEU A 30 -22.77 2.46 11.64
N GLY A 31 -23.79 1.62 11.81
CA GLY A 31 -25.19 2.03 11.86
C GLY A 31 -25.74 2.37 10.47
N GLU A 32 -26.74 3.23 10.43
CA GLU A 32 -27.28 3.76 9.18
C GLU A 32 -26.20 4.51 8.39
N PRO A 33 -26.20 4.41 7.05
CA PRO A 33 -25.27 5.14 6.21
C PRO A 33 -25.47 6.65 6.42
N LEU A 34 -24.35 7.37 6.49
CA LEU A 34 -24.37 8.83 6.56
C LEU A 34 -24.94 9.40 5.26
N THR A 35 -25.76 10.43 5.39
CA THR A 35 -26.21 11.24 4.25
C THR A 35 -25.05 12.07 3.69
N GLU A 36 -25.14 12.48 2.42
CA GLU A 36 -24.09 13.29 1.79
C GLU A 36 -23.87 14.63 2.53
N GLU A 37 -24.92 15.20 3.09
CA GLU A 37 -24.87 16.44 3.89
C GLU A 37 -24.04 16.24 5.18
N GLU A 38 -24.33 15.18 5.96
CA GLU A 38 -23.56 14.83 7.16
C GLU A 38 -22.10 14.54 6.83
N VAL A 39 -21.83 13.84 5.71
CA VAL A 39 -20.47 13.58 5.23
C VAL A 39 -19.76 14.89 4.94
N ASN A 40 -20.38 15.81 4.21
CA ASN A 40 -19.78 17.10 3.89
C ASN A 40 -19.50 17.94 5.14
N GLU A 41 -20.42 17.96 6.11
CA GLU A 41 -20.19 18.64 7.38
C GLU A 41 -19.02 18.04 8.17
N LEU A 42 -18.91 16.71 8.22
CA LEU A 42 -17.76 16.03 8.82
C LEU A 42 -16.46 16.37 8.08
N VAL A 43 -16.49 16.36 6.75
CA VAL A 43 -15.33 16.68 5.93
C VAL A 43 -14.87 18.10 6.20
N GLU A 44 -15.74 19.10 6.12
CA GLU A 44 -15.35 20.49 6.37
C GLU A 44 -14.84 20.71 7.80
N ARG A 45 -15.41 20.03 8.80
CA ARG A 45 -14.92 20.07 10.18
C ARG A 45 -13.50 19.51 10.35
N TYR A 46 -13.13 18.47 9.60
CA TYR A 46 -11.89 17.70 9.83
C TYR A 46 -10.85 17.79 8.69
N ARG A 47 -11.15 18.49 7.59
CA ARG A 47 -10.28 18.61 6.41
C ARG A 47 -9.13 19.60 6.59
N HIS A 48 -9.27 20.60 7.46
CA HIS A 48 -8.24 21.63 7.65
C HIS A 48 -7.01 21.11 8.41
N SER A 49 -5.81 21.63 8.06
CA SER A 49 -4.51 21.20 8.59
C SER A 49 -4.29 21.48 10.07
N ASP A 50 -5.10 22.37 10.62
CA ASP A 50 -4.94 22.89 11.98
C ASP A 50 -5.52 21.93 13.03
N CYS A 51 -6.02 20.78 12.57
CA CYS A 51 -6.45 19.69 13.44
C CYS A 51 -5.22 19.05 14.10
N SER A 52 -5.10 19.18 15.43
CA SER A 52 -4.24 18.37 16.31
C SER A 52 -4.53 16.85 16.26
N ARG A 53 -5.38 16.42 15.33
CA ARG A 53 -5.98 15.09 15.18
C ARG A 53 -5.51 14.41 13.89
N GLN A 54 -4.43 14.89 13.28
CA GLN A 54 -3.84 14.28 12.09
C GLN A 54 -2.89 13.16 12.47
N ILE A 55 -3.13 11.97 11.93
CA ILE A 55 -2.23 10.82 12.03
C ILE A 55 -1.44 10.71 10.71
N ASN A 56 -0.13 10.49 10.79
CA ASN A 56 0.70 10.30 9.61
C ASN A 56 0.96 8.81 9.38
N LEU A 57 0.43 8.27 8.28
CA LEU A 57 0.76 6.93 7.81
C LEU A 57 2.08 6.99 7.04
N GLY A 58 3.12 6.45 7.64
CA GLY A 58 4.47 6.48 7.10
C GLY A 58 4.90 5.20 6.38
N ARG A 59 6.21 5.03 6.31
CA ARG A 59 6.93 3.93 5.64
C ARG A 59 6.45 2.51 5.99
N SER A 60 6.00 2.32 7.23
CA SER A 60 5.61 1.00 7.76
C SER A 60 4.18 0.59 7.38
N GLY A 61 3.42 1.45 6.68
CA GLY A 61 2.03 1.17 6.33
C GLY A 61 1.10 1.23 7.54
N VAL A 62 0.01 0.46 7.49
CA VAL A 62 -0.96 0.33 8.59
C VAL A 62 -0.35 -0.56 9.65
N THR A 63 0.01 0.02 10.80
CA THR A 63 0.58 -0.70 11.94
C THR A 63 -0.43 -0.81 13.08
N HIS A 64 -0.19 -1.74 14.00
CA HIS A 64 -1.00 -1.90 15.22
C HIS A 64 -1.07 -0.60 16.03
N ASN A 65 0.07 0.06 16.26
CA ASN A 65 0.12 1.35 16.96
C ASN A 65 -0.75 2.41 16.26
N MET A 66 -0.73 2.45 14.92
CA MET A 66 -1.55 3.40 14.18
C MET A 66 -3.05 3.14 14.39
N ILE A 67 -3.47 1.87 14.42
CA ILE A 67 -4.86 1.51 14.69
C ILE A 67 -5.26 1.90 16.11
N ASP A 68 -4.39 1.63 17.10
CA ASP A 68 -4.61 2.06 18.49
C ASP A 68 -4.73 3.58 18.61
N ASP A 69 -3.88 4.34 17.90
CA ASP A 69 -3.94 5.79 17.84
C ASP A 69 -5.28 6.28 17.27
N ILE A 70 -5.76 5.66 16.17
CA ILE A 70 -7.08 5.96 15.59
C ILE A 70 -8.19 5.75 16.62
N HIS A 71 -8.22 4.59 17.29
CA HIS A 71 -9.22 4.31 18.32
C HIS A 71 -9.13 5.26 19.51
N ASN A 72 -7.92 5.69 19.90
CA ASN A 72 -7.72 6.67 20.96
C ASN A 72 -8.27 8.05 20.56
N HIS A 73 -8.08 8.48 19.31
CA HIS A 73 -8.69 9.70 18.80
C HIS A 73 -10.22 9.61 18.73
N TRP A 74 -10.76 8.47 18.33
CA TRP A 74 -12.21 8.23 18.28
C TRP A 74 -12.92 8.28 19.63
N LYS A 75 -12.20 8.23 20.76
CA LYS A 75 -12.78 8.48 22.08
C LYS A 75 -13.27 9.92 22.25
N ARG A 76 -12.65 10.87 21.54
CA ARG A 76 -12.92 12.31 21.69
C ARG A 76 -13.48 12.95 20.41
N THR A 77 -13.49 12.22 19.31
CA THR A 77 -13.81 12.75 17.97
C THR A 77 -14.55 11.73 17.14
N GLU A 78 -15.33 12.21 16.16
CA GLU A 78 -16.14 11.37 15.30
C GLU A 78 -15.33 10.82 14.11
N ALA A 79 -14.41 11.64 13.60
CA ALA A 79 -13.56 11.30 12.46
C ALA A 79 -12.10 11.70 12.71
N VAL A 80 -11.19 10.99 12.02
CA VAL A 80 -9.75 11.20 12.11
C VAL A 80 -9.18 11.45 10.71
N ARG A 81 -8.30 12.45 10.62
CA ARG A 81 -7.58 12.75 9.39
C ARG A 81 -6.29 11.94 9.34
N ILE A 82 -6.08 11.20 8.25
CA ILE A 82 -4.88 10.40 8.01
C ILE A 82 -4.14 10.97 6.80
N LYS A 83 -2.86 11.30 6.97
CA LYS A 83 -1.97 11.71 5.87
C LYS A 83 -1.02 10.56 5.53
N CYS A 84 -1.18 10.01 4.34
CA CYS A 84 -0.34 8.93 3.82
C CYS A 84 0.93 9.47 3.16
N LEU A 85 2.06 8.85 3.46
CA LEU A 85 3.38 9.20 2.94
C LEU A 85 4.19 7.92 2.66
N GLY A 86 5.05 8.01 1.66
CA GLY A 86 5.95 6.95 1.22
C GLY A 86 5.29 5.90 0.32
N VAL A 87 5.87 4.69 0.33
CA VAL A 87 5.48 3.53 -0.47
C VAL A 87 3.98 3.16 -0.40
N PRO A 88 3.26 3.34 0.72
CA PRO A 88 1.81 3.09 0.77
C PRO A 88 1.02 3.91 -0.26
N THR A 89 1.48 5.10 -0.62
CA THR A 89 0.78 5.99 -1.57
C THR A 89 0.73 5.48 -3.01
N LEU A 90 1.52 4.45 -3.36
CA LEU A 90 1.41 3.76 -4.65
C LEU A 90 0.09 3.03 -4.82
N ASP A 91 -0.50 2.56 -3.72
CA ASP A 91 -1.74 1.80 -3.70
C ASP A 91 -2.62 2.27 -2.54
N MET A 92 -3.31 3.38 -2.80
CA MET A 92 -4.24 3.95 -1.84
C MET A 92 -5.47 3.07 -1.65
N ASN A 93 -5.84 2.22 -2.62
CA ASN A 93 -7.00 1.34 -2.49
C ASN A 93 -6.73 0.25 -1.44
N ASN A 94 -5.55 -0.38 -1.49
CA ASN A 94 -5.16 -1.36 -0.48
C ASN A 94 -4.98 -0.74 0.91
N VAL A 95 -4.50 0.51 0.98
CA VAL A 95 -4.46 1.24 2.26
C VAL A 95 -5.86 1.49 2.80
N CYS A 96 -6.79 1.95 1.95
CA CYS A 96 -8.19 2.16 2.34
C CYS A 96 -8.81 0.87 2.87
N PHE A 97 -8.65 -0.23 2.11
CA PHE A 97 -9.13 -1.55 2.50
C PHE A 97 -8.60 -1.98 3.87
N HIS A 98 -7.28 -1.89 4.10
CA HIS A 98 -6.72 -2.28 5.40
C HIS A 98 -7.12 -1.37 6.55
N LEU A 99 -7.24 -0.05 6.31
CA LEU A 99 -7.71 0.86 7.34
C LEU A 99 -9.15 0.54 7.72
N GLU A 100 -10.02 0.36 6.74
CA GLU A 100 -11.41 -0.02 6.95
C GLU A 100 -11.47 -1.38 7.66
N ASP A 101 -10.89 -2.43 7.09
CA ASP A 101 -10.89 -3.80 7.63
C ASP A 101 -10.41 -3.86 9.08
N LYS A 102 -9.29 -3.19 9.40
CA LYS A 102 -8.66 -3.31 10.72
C LYS A 102 -9.24 -2.41 11.79
N THR A 103 -9.74 -1.23 11.42
CA THR A 103 -10.33 -0.28 12.40
C THR A 103 -11.82 -0.48 12.58
N GLY A 104 -12.51 -1.10 11.62
CA GLY A 104 -13.97 -1.18 11.57
C GLY A 104 -14.66 0.11 11.11
N GLY A 105 -13.92 1.21 10.97
CA GLY A 105 -14.45 2.50 10.53
C GLY A 105 -14.65 2.60 9.01
N SER A 106 -15.31 3.65 8.55
CA SER A 106 -15.59 3.89 7.13
C SER A 106 -14.86 5.12 6.62
N ILE A 107 -14.28 5.05 5.43
CA ILE A 107 -13.61 6.20 4.81
C ILE A 107 -14.65 7.09 4.16
N ILE A 108 -14.82 8.29 4.71
CA ILE A 108 -15.81 9.28 4.24
C ILE A 108 -15.25 10.28 3.24
N TYR A 109 -13.92 10.42 3.20
CA TYR A 109 -13.26 11.33 2.26
C TYR A 109 -11.88 10.86 1.88
N ARG A 110 -11.56 11.04 0.60
CA ARG A 110 -10.27 10.72 0.01
C ARG A 110 -9.85 11.82 -0.95
N ASN A 111 -8.70 12.43 -0.69
CA ASN A 111 -8.08 13.36 -1.61
C ASN A 111 -6.57 13.12 -1.69
N ILE A 112 -6.10 12.66 -2.84
CA ILE A 112 -4.67 12.37 -3.11
C ILE A 112 -4.13 11.44 -2.00
N ASN A 113 -3.41 11.99 -1.02
CA ASN A 113 -2.76 11.26 0.07
C ASN A 113 -3.40 11.53 1.44
N ILE A 114 -4.53 12.22 1.48
CA ILE A 114 -5.29 12.53 2.70
C ILE A 114 -6.55 11.69 2.69
N LEU A 115 -6.81 11.01 3.81
CA LEU A 115 -8.00 10.23 4.08
C LEU A 115 -8.68 10.79 5.33
N LEU A 116 -10.01 10.74 5.39
CA LEU A 116 -10.76 10.88 6.64
C LEU A 116 -11.49 9.57 6.91
N ILE A 117 -11.30 9.05 8.11
CA ILE A 117 -11.95 7.84 8.57
C ILE A 117 -12.92 8.15 9.71
N TYR A 118 -14.15 7.70 9.55
CA TYR A 118 -15.25 7.84 10.49
C TYR A 118 -15.41 6.56 11.31
N ARG A 119 -15.65 6.72 12.62
CA ARG A 119 -15.72 5.60 13.57
C ARG A 119 -17.00 4.76 13.48
N GLY A 120 -18.09 5.33 12.96
CA GLY A 120 -19.44 4.75 13.03
C GLY A 120 -20.35 5.46 14.02
N ARG A 121 -21.68 5.38 13.82
CA ARG A 121 -22.67 6.01 14.70
C ARG A 121 -22.72 5.37 16.08
N ASN A 122 -22.55 4.05 16.14
CA ASN A 122 -22.67 3.24 17.36
C ASN A 122 -21.29 2.78 17.87
N TYR A 123 -20.25 3.60 17.70
CA TYR A 123 -18.92 3.25 18.16
C TYR A 123 -18.83 3.25 19.69
N ASP A 124 -18.53 2.08 20.26
CA ASP A 124 -18.28 1.91 21.68
C ASP A 124 -16.77 1.73 21.95
N PRO A 125 -16.13 2.66 22.69
CA PRO A 125 -14.73 2.54 23.07
C PRO A 125 -14.38 1.30 23.90
N GLU A 126 -15.32 0.75 24.66
CA GLU A 126 -15.09 -0.39 25.56
C GLU A 126 -15.08 -1.71 24.79
N ASN A 127 -15.93 -1.84 23.76
CA ASN A 127 -16.01 -3.01 22.88
C ASN A 127 -15.04 -2.94 21.68
N ARG A 128 -13.99 -2.12 21.75
CA ARG A 128 -13.02 -2.00 20.65
C ARG A 128 -12.23 -3.30 20.47
N PRO A 129 -11.86 -3.66 19.22
CA PRO A 129 -11.01 -4.82 18.97
C PRO A 129 -9.66 -4.64 19.68
N ILE A 130 -9.34 -5.56 20.60
CA ILE A 130 -8.05 -5.56 21.29
C ILE A 130 -7.01 -6.12 20.34
N ILE A 131 -6.08 -5.26 19.93
CA ILE A 131 -4.94 -5.69 19.14
C ILE A 131 -3.92 -6.34 20.08
N PRO A 132 -3.64 -7.64 19.94
CA PRO A 132 -2.66 -8.30 20.80
C PRO A 132 -1.27 -7.73 20.52
N LEU A 133 -0.55 -7.33 21.58
CA LEU A 133 0.87 -7.01 21.49
C LEU A 133 1.61 -8.26 21.01
N MET A 134 2.27 -8.17 19.85
CA MET A 134 3.11 -9.26 19.36
C MET A 134 4.37 -9.35 20.22
N LEU A 135 4.32 -10.16 21.29
CA LEU A 135 5.44 -10.41 22.19
C LEU A 135 6.57 -11.25 21.54
N TRP A 136 6.30 -11.84 20.37
CA TRP A 136 7.28 -12.58 19.59
C TRP A 136 7.56 -11.86 18.27
N LYS A 137 8.84 -11.66 17.96
CA LYS A 137 9.28 -11.25 16.62
C LYS A 137 9.46 -12.51 15.78
N PRO A 138 8.65 -12.74 14.72
CA PRO A 138 8.93 -13.81 13.79
C PRO A 138 10.34 -13.70 13.25
N LEU A 139 10.97 -14.85 13.00
CA LEU A 139 12.20 -14.87 12.22
C LEU A 139 11.97 -14.14 10.91
N VAL A 140 12.93 -13.29 10.54
CA VAL A 140 12.82 -12.52 9.30
C VAL A 140 12.65 -13.50 8.14
N PRO A 141 11.53 -13.43 7.38
CA PRO A 141 11.34 -14.34 6.26
C PRO A 141 12.45 -14.14 5.24
N ILE A 142 12.98 -15.25 4.72
CA ILE A 142 14.02 -15.21 3.70
C ILE A 142 13.34 -14.93 2.36
N TYR A 143 13.39 -13.67 1.93
CA TYR A 143 12.85 -13.30 0.63
C TYR A 143 13.78 -13.75 -0.49
N PRO A 144 13.24 -14.32 -1.59
CA PRO A 144 14.02 -14.56 -2.79
C PRO A 144 14.55 -13.22 -3.33
N ARG A 145 15.63 -13.28 -4.12
CA ARG A 145 16.21 -12.07 -4.74
C ARG A 145 15.13 -11.39 -5.59
N LEU A 146 14.88 -10.09 -5.33
CA LEU A 146 13.90 -9.29 -6.08
C LEU A 146 14.19 -9.29 -7.60
N VAL A 147 15.47 -9.24 -7.95
CA VAL A 147 15.94 -9.26 -9.34
C VAL A 147 16.69 -10.56 -9.57
N LYS A 148 16.20 -11.34 -10.54
CA LYS A 148 16.86 -12.56 -11.00
C LYS A 148 17.99 -12.20 -11.98
N ASN A 149 19.02 -13.05 -12.06
CA ASN A 149 20.13 -12.84 -13.01
C ASN A 149 19.63 -12.83 -14.46
N ILE A 150 18.71 -13.76 -14.76
CA ILE A 150 17.97 -13.89 -16.01
C ILE A 150 16.52 -13.55 -15.71
N ALA A 151 15.94 -12.61 -16.46
CA ALA A 151 14.52 -12.29 -16.33
C ALA A 151 13.65 -13.44 -16.86
N GLU A 152 12.45 -13.60 -16.32
CA GLU A 152 11.57 -14.71 -16.73
C GLU A 152 11.23 -14.62 -18.22
N GLY A 153 11.42 -15.72 -18.95
CA GLY A 153 11.14 -15.82 -20.39
C GLY A 153 12.23 -15.25 -21.32
N LEU A 154 13.37 -14.78 -20.79
CA LEU A 154 14.47 -14.22 -21.57
C LEU A 154 15.75 -15.05 -21.45
N THR A 155 16.63 -14.93 -22.45
CA THR A 155 18.03 -15.38 -22.33
C THR A 155 18.86 -14.39 -21.52
N PHE A 156 20.07 -14.81 -21.15
CA PHE A 156 21.02 -13.93 -20.44
C PHE A 156 21.42 -12.70 -21.27
N GLU A 157 21.62 -12.87 -22.57
CA GLU A 157 22.04 -11.80 -23.47
C GLU A 157 20.94 -10.75 -23.66
N GLU A 158 19.69 -11.19 -23.86
CA GLU A 158 18.55 -10.29 -23.97
C GLU A 158 18.29 -9.54 -22.66
N THR A 159 18.41 -10.22 -21.51
CA THR A 159 18.31 -9.56 -20.19
C THR A 159 19.37 -8.47 -20.05
N LYS A 160 20.59 -8.71 -20.50
CA LYS A 160 21.68 -7.73 -20.50
C LYS A 160 21.38 -6.56 -21.46
N ALA A 161 20.83 -6.83 -22.64
CA ALA A 161 20.42 -5.82 -23.60
C ALA A 161 19.33 -4.90 -23.03
N ILE A 162 18.30 -5.47 -22.39
CA ILE A 162 17.22 -4.73 -21.71
C ILE A 162 17.77 -3.86 -20.58
N ARG A 163 18.68 -4.38 -19.76
CA ARG A 163 19.35 -3.59 -18.70
C ARG A 163 20.10 -2.40 -19.29
N ASN A 164 20.90 -2.62 -20.34
CA ASN A 164 21.66 -1.56 -21.00
C ASN A 164 20.74 -0.51 -21.63
N LYS A 165 19.66 -0.95 -22.31
CA LYS A 165 18.64 -0.06 -22.86
C LYS A 165 17.99 0.79 -21.78
N GLY A 166 17.63 0.18 -20.66
CA GLY A 166 17.05 0.90 -19.52
C GLY A 166 18.00 1.94 -18.91
N ILE A 167 19.29 1.61 -18.74
CA ILE A 167 20.31 2.53 -18.20
C ILE A 167 20.46 3.75 -19.11
N ASN A 168 20.48 3.53 -20.42
CA ASN A 168 20.67 4.59 -21.42
C ASN A 168 19.38 5.37 -21.75
N SER A 169 18.21 4.84 -21.39
CA SER A 169 16.93 5.52 -21.58
C SER A 169 16.78 6.74 -20.65
N PRO A 170 16.10 7.82 -21.09
CA PRO A 170 15.80 8.95 -20.19
C PRO A 170 14.88 8.50 -19.04
N PRO A 171 14.97 9.12 -17.85
CA PRO A 171 14.11 8.74 -16.74
C PRO A 171 12.67 9.20 -17.02
N LEU A 172 11.70 8.31 -16.89
CA LEU A 172 10.28 8.63 -17.09
C LEU A 172 9.82 9.71 -16.09
N MET A 173 10.25 9.56 -14.84
CA MET A 173 10.00 10.53 -13.79
C MET A 173 10.98 10.40 -12.64
N LYS A 174 11.09 11.48 -11.87
CA LYS A 174 11.83 11.56 -10.62
C LYS A 174 10.88 11.48 -9.44
N LEU A 175 11.14 10.57 -8.52
CA LEU A 175 10.37 10.43 -7.28
C LEU A 175 10.86 11.47 -6.26
N SER A 176 9.91 12.21 -5.71
CA SER A 176 10.19 13.29 -4.75
C SER A 176 10.42 12.77 -3.33
N ARG A 177 11.20 13.52 -2.54
CA ARG A 177 11.40 13.26 -1.10
C ARG A 177 10.11 13.38 -0.27
N ASN A 178 9.08 14.03 -0.82
CA ASN A 178 7.80 14.23 -0.15
C ASN A 178 7.03 12.92 0.05
N GLY A 179 7.42 11.84 -0.64
CA GLY A 179 6.85 10.50 -0.43
C GLY A 179 5.45 10.32 -1.02
N VAL A 180 5.00 11.18 -1.92
CA VAL A 180 3.69 11.02 -2.57
C VAL A 180 3.90 10.43 -3.97
N TYR A 181 3.47 9.18 -4.16
CA TYR A 181 3.75 8.36 -5.35
C TYR A 181 2.48 7.92 -6.12
N ILE A 182 1.34 8.56 -5.89
CA ILE A 182 0.03 8.14 -6.41
C ILE A 182 0.01 8.03 -7.94
N ASN A 183 0.68 8.96 -8.63
CA ASN A 183 0.67 9.00 -10.09
C ASN A 183 1.70 8.05 -10.73
N VAL A 184 2.57 7.40 -9.96
CA VAL A 184 3.66 6.57 -10.51
C VAL A 184 3.09 5.38 -11.26
N VAL A 185 2.12 4.66 -10.67
CA VAL A 185 1.49 3.49 -11.28
C VAL A 185 0.84 3.86 -12.62
N HIS A 186 0.05 4.93 -12.64
CA HIS A 186 -0.59 5.41 -13.86
C HIS A 186 0.44 5.77 -14.94
N ARG A 187 1.47 6.55 -14.60
CA ARG A 187 2.51 6.96 -15.55
C ARG A 187 3.30 5.78 -16.11
N VAL A 188 3.60 4.78 -15.27
CA VAL A 188 4.30 3.57 -15.71
C VAL A 188 3.41 2.74 -16.65
N ARG A 189 2.11 2.57 -16.34
CA ARG A 189 1.16 1.89 -17.24
C ARG A 189 1.04 2.58 -18.59
N GLU A 190 0.93 3.91 -18.60
CA GLU A 190 0.87 4.68 -19.85
C GLU A 190 2.18 4.56 -20.65
N ALA A 191 3.34 4.65 -19.99
CA ALA A 191 4.63 4.51 -20.65
C ALA A 191 4.79 3.12 -21.31
N PHE A 192 4.31 2.06 -20.66
CA PHE A 192 4.40 0.70 -21.20
C PHE A 192 3.53 0.43 -22.43
N LYS A 193 2.61 1.34 -22.79
CA LYS A 193 1.89 1.26 -24.08
C LYS A 193 2.80 1.56 -25.28
N SER A 194 3.83 2.39 -25.08
CA SER A 194 4.75 2.85 -26.15
C SER A 194 6.18 2.35 -26.00
N VAL A 195 6.63 2.07 -24.78
CA VAL A 195 8.03 1.74 -24.48
C VAL A 195 8.08 0.42 -23.73
N GLU A 196 9.03 -0.45 -24.09
CA GLU A 196 9.21 -1.75 -23.42
C GLU A 196 9.93 -1.68 -22.06
N VAL A 197 10.76 -0.67 -21.86
CA VAL A 197 11.60 -0.49 -20.66
C VAL A 197 11.43 0.92 -20.12
N VAL A 198 11.19 1.02 -18.82
CA VAL A 198 10.98 2.29 -18.12
C VAL A 198 12.03 2.45 -17.04
N ARG A 199 12.66 3.61 -16.99
CA ARG A 199 13.57 4.02 -15.92
C ARG A 199 12.89 5.01 -14.97
N LEU A 200 12.90 4.73 -13.68
CA LEU A 200 12.46 5.64 -12.62
C LEU A 200 13.66 6.13 -11.81
N ASP A 201 13.79 7.44 -11.66
CA ASP A 201 14.80 8.05 -10.80
C ASP A 201 14.25 8.16 -9.37
N CYS A 202 14.91 7.49 -8.43
CA CYS A 202 14.53 7.44 -7.02
C CYS A 202 15.62 8.02 -6.09
N ALA A 203 16.48 8.91 -6.59
CA ALA A 203 17.61 9.49 -5.86
C ALA A 203 17.26 10.17 -4.51
N HIS A 204 15.98 10.48 -4.27
CA HIS A 204 15.52 11.18 -3.06
C HIS A 204 14.64 10.32 -2.15
N VAL A 205 14.49 9.04 -2.49
CA VAL A 205 13.56 8.12 -1.82
C VAL A 205 14.27 7.23 -0.80
N GLY A 206 15.56 6.96 -1.01
CA GLY A 206 16.38 6.08 -0.19
C GLY A 206 16.30 4.61 -0.63
N SER A 207 17.46 3.95 -0.62
CA SER A 207 17.71 2.62 -1.21
C SER A 207 16.71 1.51 -0.82
N SER A 208 16.23 1.51 0.42
CA SER A 208 15.33 0.48 0.94
C SER A 208 13.87 0.71 0.52
N ASP A 209 13.45 1.97 0.29
CA ASP A 209 12.14 2.27 -0.29
C ASP A 209 12.11 2.08 -1.80
N CYS A 210 13.22 2.33 -2.51
CA CYS A 210 13.33 2.00 -3.94
C CYS A 210 13.00 0.53 -4.23
N LYS A 211 13.54 -0.39 -3.42
CA LYS A 211 13.24 -1.83 -3.55
C LYS A 211 11.76 -2.12 -3.31
N LYS A 212 11.16 -1.56 -2.25
CA LYS A 212 9.73 -1.76 -1.94
C LYS A 212 8.82 -1.20 -3.03
N ILE A 213 9.17 -0.05 -3.61
CA ILE A 213 8.46 0.55 -4.75
C ILE A 213 8.50 -0.40 -5.95
N GLY A 214 9.67 -0.94 -6.27
CA GLY A 214 9.79 -1.89 -7.38
C GLY A 214 8.97 -3.18 -7.18
N VAL A 215 8.93 -3.72 -5.96
CA VAL A 215 8.05 -4.87 -5.62
C VAL A 215 6.59 -4.50 -5.82
N LYS A 216 6.14 -3.38 -5.25
CA LYS A 216 4.76 -2.94 -5.42
C LYS A 216 4.39 -2.69 -6.87
N LEU A 217 5.30 -2.10 -7.66
CA LEU A 217 5.04 -1.84 -9.08
C LEU A 217 4.88 -3.14 -9.88
N ARG A 218 5.63 -4.20 -9.55
CA ARG A 218 5.43 -5.53 -10.14
C ARG A 218 4.05 -6.11 -9.82
N ASP A 219 3.55 -5.88 -8.61
CA ASP A 219 2.25 -6.42 -8.20
C ASP A 219 1.07 -5.58 -8.75
N LEU A 220 1.27 -4.29 -8.98
CA LEU A 220 0.24 -3.34 -9.48
C LEU A 220 0.25 -3.17 -11.00
N VAL A 221 1.37 -3.41 -11.66
CA VAL A 221 1.55 -3.27 -13.11
C VAL A 221 2.20 -4.56 -13.59
N PRO A 222 1.72 -5.19 -14.68
CA PRO A 222 2.37 -6.37 -15.26
C PRO A 222 3.74 -5.97 -15.79
N CYS A 223 4.74 -5.99 -14.93
CA CYS A 223 6.10 -5.58 -15.22
C CYS A 223 7.08 -6.29 -14.29
N VAL A 224 8.32 -6.46 -14.75
CA VAL A 224 9.37 -7.14 -14.02
C VAL A 224 10.49 -6.14 -13.71
N PRO A 225 10.87 -5.94 -12.44
CA PRO A 225 12.05 -5.16 -12.09
C PRO A 225 13.32 -5.90 -12.54
N VAL A 226 14.12 -5.27 -13.41
CA VAL A 226 15.30 -5.90 -14.03
C VAL A 226 16.61 -5.41 -13.42
N LEU A 227 16.61 -4.20 -12.84
CA LEU A 227 17.79 -3.63 -12.18
C LEU A 227 17.38 -2.61 -11.12
N PHE A 228 18.07 -2.66 -9.97
CA PHE A 228 18.13 -1.59 -8.99
C PHE A 228 19.59 -1.17 -8.86
N LYS A 229 19.95 0.02 -9.36
CA LYS A 229 21.33 0.52 -9.33
C LYS A 229 21.31 2.03 -9.12
N ASP A 230 22.19 2.54 -8.25
CA ASP A 230 22.39 3.98 -8.00
C ASP A 230 21.08 4.74 -7.77
N GLU A 231 20.18 4.16 -6.97
CA GLU A 231 18.86 4.71 -6.68
C GLU A 231 17.95 4.88 -7.90
N GLN A 232 18.20 4.12 -8.97
CA GLN A 232 17.35 4.00 -10.14
C GLN A 232 16.67 2.64 -10.16
N ILE A 233 15.44 2.62 -10.67
CA ILE A 233 14.66 1.40 -10.89
C ILE A 233 14.47 1.26 -12.39
N ILE A 234 14.84 0.10 -12.93
CA ILE A 234 14.57 -0.26 -14.32
C ILE A 234 13.52 -1.35 -14.33
N LEU A 235 12.39 -1.06 -14.99
CA LEU A 235 11.25 -1.93 -15.12
C LEU A 235 11.09 -2.33 -16.58
N TRP A 236 10.80 -3.60 -16.83
CA TRP A 236 10.49 -4.14 -18.15
C TRP A 236 9.04 -4.61 -18.18
N ARG A 237 8.31 -4.34 -19.25
CA ARG A 237 6.88 -4.71 -19.35
C ARG A 237 6.61 -6.21 -19.41
N GLY A 238 7.62 -7.04 -19.67
CA GLY A 238 7.43 -8.46 -20.01
C GLY A 238 7.34 -8.67 -21.52
N GLN A 239 7.32 -9.93 -21.95
CA GLN A 239 6.99 -10.27 -23.34
C GLN A 239 5.51 -10.00 -23.60
N SER A 240 5.20 -9.50 -24.79
CA SER A 240 3.82 -9.38 -25.25
C SER A 240 3.24 -10.79 -25.41
N PRO A 241 1.95 -11.03 -25.15
CA PRO A 241 1.33 -12.33 -25.41
C PRO A 241 1.50 -12.82 -26.86
N GLN A 242 1.73 -11.90 -27.81
CA GLN A 242 1.99 -12.20 -29.22
C GLN A 242 3.40 -12.76 -29.48
N GLU A 243 4.37 -12.52 -28.60
CA GLU A 243 5.77 -12.97 -28.76
C GLU A 243 6.02 -14.37 -28.16
N GLN A 244 5.04 -14.95 -27.45
CA GLN A 244 5.13 -16.29 -26.86
C GLN A 244 4.71 -17.43 -27.81
N ASN A 245 4.18 -17.11 -29.00
CA ASN A 245 3.65 -18.07 -29.97
C ASN A 245 4.46 -18.14 -31.29
N VAL A 246 5.75 -17.77 -31.27
CA VAL A 246 6.66 -17.92 -32.41
C VAL A 246 7.84 -18.79 -32.02
#